data_AF-A0A1Q6JXS3-F1
#
_entry.id   AF-A0A1Q6JXS3-F1
#
_cell.length_a   1.000
_cell.length_b   1.000
_cell.length_c   1.000
_cell.angle_alpha   90.00
_cell.angle_beta   90.00
_cell.angle_gamma   90.00
#
_symmetry.space_group_name_H-M   'P 1'
#
loop_
_entity.id
_entity.type
_entity.pdbx_description
1 polymer ?
#
loop_
_entity_poly.entity_id
_entity_poly.type
_entity_poly.pdbx_seq_one_letter_code
_entity_poly.pdbx_strand_id
1 'polypeptide(L)'
;MKKKVIFILIMIILILQYFCFFTKTFAVNQTISQDIENIDSNTCPQIKEMIQNLKKEHSNWNFKILYTDLDWNEVIENEYVGHGSSPRNLVPTSSSYAGEWICPICGDTTYDSGKWHCASQSALKYMMDPRNSLNSSDIFQFLELTYTDYKIETIQAMLKKYDFWNNESYINAIIEASKKYNVNVYYVIARILQEQGNGTSPLVKGEGYNDQYIGVYNVFNIGASGSGKDNVILNGLARAEQEDWTSIELSIDGGVEFISKGYINRGQNTMYLQKFDVDSSETGLYWHQYQQNIMAPQNEGTKLRVAFEECGSIDMDYTFIIPVYKNMPDNICTKPNLDENKITEIDSNLVKCNADPSLRLRDKPNGTYIGEKIYLNEVVTVLEKATEKVGGTYWDLIKKSNGIEGYAARETYEYEENYKLYLVSIKNIDDQKKDESDNDDTKEIIENDKIRINNKTTQITSIPNCTVKDLKEILGEEIIVKDINGEKIQDDLNIATGYKVDEKYTISVLGDVNGDGKMNSADLLVIQKDLLKVKKINNEYKKISADVNQDGIINSADLLKIQKQLLGVSKIEI
;
A
#
# COMPACT_ATOMS: atom_id res chain seq x y z
N MET A 1 -4.59 -38.69 37.08
CA MET A 1 -4.19 -37.27 36.98
C MET A 1 -2.73 -37.08 36.57
N LYS A 2 -1.73 -37.61 37.29
CA LYS A 2 -0.29 -37.38 36.99
C LYS A 2 0.13 -37.68 35.54
N LYS A 3 -0.36 -38.77 34.91
CA LYS A 3 -0.03 -39.09 33.50
C LYS A 3 -0.61 -38.12 32.46
N LYS A 4 -1.78 -37.50 32.73
CA LYS A 4 -2.38 -36.49 31.83
C LYS A 4 -1.65 -35.15 31.92
N VAL A 5 -1.17 -34.77 33.11
CA VAL A 5 -0.39 -33.53 33.31
C VAL A 5 0.98 -33.62 32.64
N ILE A 6 1.66 -34.78 32.71
CA ILE A 6 2.94 -35.01 32.04
C ILE A 6 2.79 -34.95 30.52
N PHE A 7 1.69 -35.49 29.97
CA PHE A 7 1.43 -35.45 28.52
C PHE A 7 1.17 -34.03 28.03
N ILE A 8 0.46 -33.20 28.80
CA ILE A 8 0.21 -31.78 28.48
C ILE A 8 1.52 -30.98 28.53
N LEU A 9 2.38 -31.22 29.53
CA LEU A 9 3.68 -30.54 29.62
C LEU A 9 4.61 -30.88 28.45
N ILE A 10 4.64 -32.16 28.03
CA ILE A 10 5.43 -32.59 26.86
C ILE A 10 4.88 -31.94 25.59
N MET A 11 3.57 -31.81 25.45
CA MET A 11 2.94 -31.12 24.32
C MET A 11 3.31 -29.62 24.29
N ILE A 12 3.30 -28.95 25.44
CA ILE A 12 3.68 -27.53 25.57
C ILE A 12 5.18 -27.35 25.24
N ILE A 13 6.05 -28.24 25.69
CA ILE A 13 7.49 -28.19 25.37
C ILE A 13 7.73 -28.46 23.88
N LEU A 14 7.01 -29.39 23.26
CA LEU A 14 7.10 -29.65 21.83
C LEU A 14 6.54 -28.48 21.00
N ILE A 15 5.49 -27.80 21.47
CA ILE A 15 4.96 -26.58 20.85
C ILE A 15 5.97 -25.42 20.99
N LEU A 16 6.59 -25.25 22.16
CA LEU A 16 7.63 -24.24 22.39
C LEU A 16 8.88 -24.52 21.54
N GLN A 17 9.29 -25.78 21.41
CA GLN A 17 10.39 -26.18 20.52
C GLN A 17 10.02 -25.96 19.04
N TYR A 18 8.77 -26.19 18.65
CA TYR A 18 8.28 -25.91 17.29
C TYR A 18 8.30 -24.41 16.95
N PHE A 19 8.00 -23.53 17.92
CA PHE A 19 8.15 -22.08 17.76
C PHE A 19 9.62 -21.63 17.60
N CYS A 20 10.59 -22.39 18.11
CA CYS A 20 12.01 -22.06 17.97
C CYS A 20 12.62 -22.43 16.60
N PHE A 21 11.94 -23.21 15.76
CA PHE A 21 12.52 -23.73 14.50
C PHE A 21 12.03 -23.03 13.21
N PHE A 22 11.19 -22.00 13.30
CA PHE A 22 10.71 -21.23 12.14
C PHE A 22 11.13 -19.76 12.22
N THR A 23 12.43 -19.51 12.26
CA THR A 23 12.97 -18.23 11.77
C THR A 23 14.17 -18.54 10.87
N LYS A 24 13.91 -18.73 9.58
CA LYS A 24 14.94 -18.36 8.61
C LYS A 24 14.97 -16.83 8.61
N THR A 25 15.74 -16.24 9.51
CA THR A 25 16.08 -14.83 9.43
C THR A 25 16.96 -14.64 8.19
N PHE A 26 16.42 -14.06 7.13
CA PHE A 26 17.28 -13.29 6.24
C PHE A 26 17.91 -12.21 7.12
N ALA A 27 19.24 -12.18 7.17
CA ALA A 27 19.95 -11.19 7.96
C ALA A 27 19.78 -9.84 7.25
N VAL A 28 18.74 -9.08 7.64
CA VAL A 28 18.61 -7.66 7.28
C VAL A 28 19.72 -6.95 8.03
N ASN A 29 20.68 -6.37 7.33
CA ASN A 29 21.83 -5.74 7.96
C ASN A 29 21.64 -4.23 8.03
N GLN A 30 20.68 -3.81 8.86
CA GLN A 30 20.35 -2.39 8.99
C GLN A 30 21.49 -1.62 9.62
N THR A 31 21.77 -0.44 9.07
CA THR A 31 22.79 0.45 9.60
C THR A 31 22.26 1.87 9.70
N ILE A 32 22.77 2.60 10.69
CA ILE A 32 22.49 4.01 10.86
C ILE A 32 23.77 4.81 10.55
N SER A 33 23.64 5.80 9.68
CA SER A 33 24.72 6.75 9.37
C SER A 33 24.32 8.17 9.73
N GLN A 34 25.24 8.93 10.33
CA GLN A 34 25.13 10.38 10.48
C GLN A 34 25.84 11.14 9.34
N ASP A 35 26.56 10.41 8.48
CA ASP A 35 27.29 10.97 7.36
C ASP A 35 26.36 11.17 6.16
N ILE A 36 25.79 12.37 6.10
CA ILE A 36 24.89 12.80 5.02
C ILE A 36 25.67 13.06 3.73
N GLU A 37 26.97 13.35 3.82
CA GLU A 37 27.76 13.72 2.65
C GLU A 37 28.07 12.51 1.76
N ASN A 38 28.16 11.32 2.35
CA ASN A 38 28.44 10.07 1.67
C ASN A 38 27.19 9.18 1.46
N ILE A 39 25.99 9.77 1.44
CA ILE A 39 24.78 9.05 1.00
C ILE A 39 24.95 8.67 -0.47
N ASP A 40 24.80 7.38 -0.78
CA ASP A 40 24.86 6.89 -2.15
C ASP A 40 23.61 7.33 -2.93
N SER A 41 23.79 8.31 -3.83
CA SER A 41 22.73 8.82 -4.69
C SER A 41 22.14 7.77 -5.63
N ASN A 42 22.83 6.65 -5.89
CA ASN A 42 22.28 5.55 -6.69
C ASN A 42 21.27 4.71 -5.90
N THR A 43 21.42 4.65 -4.58
CA THR A 43 20.50 3.92 -3.70
C THR A 43 19.32 4.81 -3.29
N CYS A 44 19.54 6.12 -3.11
CA CYS A 44 18.53 7.04 -2.60
C CYS A 44 18.61 8.43 -3.28
N PRO A 45 18.10 8.57 -4.52
CA PRO A 45 18.25 9.81 -5.27
C PRO A 45 17.54 10.98 -4.58
N GLN A 46 18.16 12.17 -4.62
CA GLN A 46 17.63 13.46 -4.12
C GLN A 46 17.60 13.64 -2.58
N ILE A 47 17.68 12.59 -1.76
CA ILE A 47 17.66 12.67 -0.29
C ILE A 47 18.71 13.64 0.26
N LYS A 48 19.96 13.53 -0.22
CA LYS A 48 21.07 14.37 0.23
C LYS A 48 20.79 15.86 0.05
N GLU A 49 20.35 16.26 -1.14
CA GLU A 49 20.08 17.66 -1.48
C GLU A 49 18.92 18.23 -0.64
N MET A 50 17.87 17.42 -0.41
CA MET A 50 16.72 17.83 0.40
C MET A 50 17.10 18.03 1.87
N ILE A 51 17.91 17.13 2.45
CA ILE A 51 18.44 17.28 3.81
C ILE A 51 19.33 18.53 3.91
N GLN A 52 20.18 18.78 2.90
CA GLN A 52 21.03 19.98 2.88
C GLN A 52 20.20 21.26 2.81
N ASN A 53 19.04 21.27 2.15
CA ASN A 53 18.14 22.43 2.14
C ASN A 53 17.48 22.63 3.50
N LEU A 54 17.00 21.57 4.15
CA LEU A 54 16.47 21.65 5.50
C LEU A 54 17.50 22.16 6.51
N LYS A 55 18.77 21.73 6.40
CA LYS A 55 19.86 22.25 7.25
C LYS A 55 20.17 23.73 7.02
N LYS A 56 19.90 24.28 5.82
CA LYS A 56 20.06 25.72 5.56
C LYS A 56 18.93 26.51 6.21
N GLU A 57 17.72 25.98 6.23
CA GLU A 57 16.55 26.57 6.87
C GLU A 57 16.63 26.46 8.41
N HIS A 58 17.09 25.30 8.90
CA HIS A 58 17.11 24.92 10.30
C HIS A 58 18.48 24.35 10.70
N SER A 59 19.44 25.23 11.00
CA SER A 59 20.85 24.85 11.18
C SER A 59 21.15 23.96 12.38
N ASN A 60 20.26 23.92 13.37
CA ASN A 60 20.39 23.05 14.56
C ASN A 60 19.80 21.65 14.35
N TRP A 61 19.14 21.39 13.23
CA TRP A 61 18.55 20.09 12.95
C TRP A 61 19.61 19.07 12.52
N ASN A 62 19.53 17.91 13.14
CA ASN A 62 20.41 16.76 12.95
C ASN A 62 19.67 15.67 12.17
N PHE A 63 20.40 14.87 11.40
CA PHE A 63 19.82 13.82 10.57
C PHE A 63 20.64 12.55 10.69
N LYS A 64 19.93 11.43 10.77
CA LYS A 64 20.44 10.06 10.70
C LYS A 64 19.77 9.39 9.51
N ILE A 65 20.52 8.63 8.74
CA ILE A 65 19.98 7.79 7.66
C ILE A 65 19.91 6.36 8.19
N LEU A 66 18.70 5.81 8.22
CA LEU A 66 18.48 4.39 8.48
C LEU A 66 18.47 3.65 7.15
N TYR A 67 19.57 2.98 6.82
CA TYR A 67 19.62 2.04 5.70
C TYR A 67 18.87 0.79 6.12
N THR A 68 17.62 0.66 5.66
CA THR A 68 16.75 -0.46 6.04
C THR A 68 17.22 -1.79 5.45
N ASP A 69 18.05 -1.75 4.41
CA ASP A 69 18.53 -2.93 3.66
C ASP A 69 17.40 -3.72 2.94
N LEU A 70 16.15 -3.24 3.04
CA LEU A 70 14.94 -3.82 2.46
C LEU A 70 14.74 -3.33 1.01
N ASP A 71 14.20 -4.20 0.18
CA ASP A 71 13.81 -3.84 -1.19
C ASP A 71 12.51 -3.01 -1.19
N TRP A 72 12.49 -1.91 -1.94
CA TRP A 72 11.36 -1.00 -2.01
C TRP A 72 10.07 -1.69 -2.47
N ASN A 73 10.12 -2.53 -3.50
CA ASN A 73 8.92 -3.18 -4.03
C ASN A 73 8.42 -4.23 -3.04
N GLU A 74 9.32 -5.01 -2.44
CA GLU A 74 8.95 -5.98 -1.39
C GLU A 74 8.27 -5.30 -0.20
N VAL A 75 8.77 -4.14 0.24
CA VAL A 75 8.16 -3.37 1.33
C VAL A 75 6.74 -2.93 0.95
N ILE A 76 6.55 -2.36 -0.25
CA ILE A 76 5.22 -1.94 -0.71
C ILE A 76 4.26 -3.13 -0.82
N GLU A 77 4.73 -4.29 -1.30
CA GLU A 77 3.94 -5.52 -1.36
C GLU A 77 3.53 -6.02 0.03
N ASN A 78 4.44 -6.01 1.02
CA ASN A 78 4.12 -6.44 2.38
C ASN A 78 3.16 -5.47 3.10
N GLU A 79 3.18 -4.19 2.75
CA GLU A 79 2.22 -3.20 3.23
C GLU A 79 0.85 -3.32 2.53
N TYR A 80 0.82 -3.75 1.28
CA TYR A 80 -0.39 -3.90 0.47
C TYR A 80 -1.04 -5.28 0.63
N VAL A 81 -1.25 -5.72 1.88
CA VAL A 81 -1.91 -7.01 2.20
C VAL A 81 -3.16 -6.84 3.06
N GLY A 82 -3.93 -7.92 3.24
CA GLY A 82 -5.09 -7.99 4.14
C GLY A 82 -6.43 -7.60 3.53
N HIS A 83 -6.49 -7.30 2.22
CA HIS A 83 -7.70 -6.88 1.49
C HIS A 83 -9.00 -7.61 1.86
N GLY A 84 -10.14 -6.96 1.58
CA GLY A 84 -11.44 -7.47 1.99
C GLY A 84 -11.70 -7.14 3.45
N SER A 85 -11.91 -8.14 4.32
CA SER A 85 -12.39 -7.88 5.69
C SER A 85 -11.40 -7.20 6.64
N SER A 86 -10.09 -7.17 6.35
CA SER A 86 -9.07 -6.71 7.31
C SER A 86 -7.86 -6.05 6.63
N PRO A 87 -8.05 -4.98 5.84
CA PRO A 87 -6.96 -4.31 5.15
C PRO A 87 -5.91 -3.79 6.13
N ARG A 88 -4.61 -3.98 5.84
CA ARG A 88 -3.55 -3.46 6.71
C ARG A 88 -3.53 -1.94 6.74
N ASN A 89 -3.74 -1.34 5.57
CA ASN A 89 -3.56 0.09 5.36
C ASN A 89 -4.87 0.74 4.90
N LEU A 90 -5.21 1.86 5.54
CA LEU A 90 -6.45 2.59 5.37
C LEU A 90 -6.18 4.06 5.02
N VAL A 91 -7.07 4.62 4.22
CA VAL A 91 -7.17 6.06 3.90
C VAL A 91 -8.54 6.60 4.34
N PRO A 92 -8.65 7.86 4.78
CA PRO A 92 -9.94 8.42 5.20
C PRO A 92 -10.96 8.48 4.06
N THR A 93 -12.24 8.24 4.35
CA THR A 93 -13.34 8.51 3.42
C THR A 93 -13.51 10.03 3.26
N SER A 94 -12.81 10.61 2.30
CA SER A 94 -12.79 12.06 2.02
C SER A 94 -12.50 12.31 0.53
N SER A 95 -13.00 13.41 0.00
CA SER A 95 -12.68 13.86 -1.37
C SER A 95 -11.18 14.13 -1.57
N SER A 96 -10.43 14.40 -0.50
CA SER A 96 -8.98 14.59 -0.55
C SER A 96 -8.19 13.28 -0.71
N TYR A 97 -8.83 12.12 -0.55
CA TYR A 97 -8.23 10.79 -0.63
C TYR A 97 -9.11 9.84 -1.48
N ALA A 98 -9.67 10.38 -2.57
CA ALA A 98 -10.47 9.66 -3.55
C ALA A 98 -9.59 9.11 -4.70
N GLY A 99 -10.21 8.48 -5.70
CA GLY A 99 -9.52 8.04 -6.92
C GLY A 99 -8.42 7.02 -6.62
N GLU A 100 -7.21 7.29 -7.09
CA GLU A 100 -6.04 6.42 -6.95
C GLU A 100 -5.58 6.22 -5.51
N TRP A 101 -6.12 6.95 -4.53
CA TRP A 101 -5.88 6.66 -3.11
C TRP A 101 -6.55 5.36 -2.65
N ILE A 102 -7.65 4.97 -3.31
CA ILE A 102 -8.49 3.86 -2.93
C ILE A 102 -7.99 2.58 -3.60
N CYS A 103 -7.84 1.52 -2.80
CA CYS A 103 -7.44 0.20 -3.24
C CYS A 103 -8.40 -0.30 -4.34
N PRO A 104 -7.89 -0.65 -5.54
CA PRO A 104 -8.73 -1.22 -6.58
C PRO A 104 -9.41 -2.51 -6.13
N ILE A 105 -8.70 -3.37 -5.39
CA ILE A 105 -9.19 -4.69 -4.95
C ILE A 105 -10.41 -4.57 -4.05
N CYS A 106 -10.38 -3.64 -3.10
CA CYS A 106 -11.47 -3.44 -2.15
C CYS A 106 -12.58 -2.53 -2.68
N GLY A 107 -12.31 -1.77 -3.74
CA GLY A 107 -13.25 -0.83 -4.33
C GLY A 107 -13.79 0.17 -3.30
N ASP A 108 -15.10 0.42 -3.33
CA ASP A 108 -15.77 1.38 -2.44
C ASP A 108 -16.15 0.79 -1.07
N THR A 109 -15.63 -0.40 -0.73
CA THR A 109 -15.83 -0.99 0.59
C THR A 109 -15.29 -0.05 1.66
N THR A 110 -16.08 0.20 2.70
CA THR A 110 -15.72 1.07 3.82
C THR A 110 -15.53 0.30 5.12
N TYR A 111 -14.69 0.85 6.00
CA TYR A 111 -14.30 0.29 7.29
C TYR A 111 -14.56 1.29 8.42
N ASP A 112 -14.53 0.82 9.68
CA ASP A 112 -14.87 1.54 10.92
C ASP A 112 -16.08 2.47 10.80
N SER A 113 -17.25 1.87 10.53
CA SER A 113 -18.52 2.58 10.39
C SER A 113 -18.54 3.63 9.25
N GLY A 114 -17.87 3.33 8.14
CA GLY A 114 -17.92 4.16 6.92
C GLY A 114 -16.80 5.20 6.79
N LYS A 115 -15.86 5.24 7.73
CA LYS A 115 -14.86 6.32 7.86
C LYS A 115 -13.58 6.11 7.06
N TRP A 116 -13.35 4.90 6.58
CA TRP A 116 -12.11 4.55 5.90
C TRP A 116 -12.33 3.69 4.66
N HIS A 117 -11.42 3.81 3.70
CA HIS A 117 -11.24 2.89 2.59
C HIS A 117 -9.88 2.19 2.71
N CYS A 118 -9.75 1.02 2.08
CA CYS A 118 -8.45 0.36 1.95
C CYS A 118 -7.54 1.21 1.04
N ALA A 119 -6.28 1.40 1.46
CA ALA A 119 -5.30 2.18 0.72
C ALA A 119 -4.77 1.44 -0.52
N SER A 120 -4.54 2.14 -1.63
CA SER A 120 -3.90 1.60 -2.82
C SER A 120 -2.36 1.47 -2.67
N GLN A 121 -1.71 0.75 -3.60
CA GLN A 121 -0.24 0.78 -3.69
C GLN A 121 0.30 2.16 -4.03
N SER A 122 -0.40 2.95 -4.85
CA SER A 122 0.00 4.33 -5.17
C SER A 122 -0.02 5.22 -3.93
N ALA A 123 -1.03 5.06 -3.06
CA ALA A 123 -1.09 5.74 -1.77
C ALA A 123 0.07 5.31 -0.85
N LEU A 124 0.37 4.01 -0.77
CA LEU A 124 1.49 3.50 0.01
C LEU A 124 2.83 4.03 -0.51
N LYS A 125 3.09 3.94 -1.82
CA LYS A 125 4.31 4.45 -2.46
C LYS A 125 4.52 5.93 -2.16
N TYR A 126 3.49 6.76 -2.31
CA TYR A 126 3.55 8.18 -1.99
C TYR A 126 3.88 8.45 -0.53
N MET A 127 3.20 7.75 0.39
CA MET A 127 3.31 7.96 1.83
C MET A 127 4.58 7.39 2.45
N MET A 128 5.11 6.31 1.88
CA MET A 128 6.32 5.66 2.36
C MET A 128 7.59 6.28 1.78
N ASP A 129 7.52 7.01 0.66
CA ASP A 129 8.69 7.64 0.07
C ASP A 129 9.13 8.81 0.96
N PRO A 130 10.26 8.70 1.68
CA PRO A 130 10.72 9.75 2.60
C PRO A 130 10.89 11.10 1.91
N ARG A 131 11.19 11.13 0.60
CA ARG A 131 11.39 12.36 -0.17
C ARG A 131 10.14 13.23 -0.19
N ASN A 132 8.95 12.63 -0.20
CA ASN A 132 7.70 13.39 -0.14
C ASN A 132 7.53 14.15 1.18
N SER A 133 8.29 13.78 2.21
CA SER A 133 8.19 14.34 3.55
C SER A 133 9.48 15.02 4.05
N LEU A 134 10.53 15.07 3.23
CA LEU A 134 11.76 15.83 3.51
C LEU A 134 11.55 17.33 3.23
N ASN A 135 10.60 17.92 3.95
CA ASN A 135 10.28 19.34 3.93
C ASN A 135 9.90 19.80 5.35
N SER A 136 10.00 21.10 5.65
CA SER A 136 9.83 21.65 7.00
C SER A 136 8.43 21.43 7.59
N SER A 137 7.42 21.10 6.78
CA SER A 137 6.06 20.81 7.24
C SER A 137 5.90 19.38 7.77
N ASP A 138 6.50 18.40 7.07
CA ASP A 138 6.19 16.97 7.25
C ASP A 138 7.34 16.17 7.89
N ILE A 139 8.53 16.76 8.04
CA ILE A 139 9.74 16.08 8.54
C ILE A 139 9.58 15.49 9.95
N PHE A 140 8.69 16.05 10.77
CA PHE A 140 8.51 15.66 12.17
C PHE A 140 7.97 14.24 12.37
N GLN A 141 7.44 13.60 11.33
CA GLN A 141 7.14 12.16 11.39
C GLN A 141 8.40 11.30 11.58
N PHE A 142 9.57 11.83 11.22
CA PHE A 142 10.87 11.18 11.34
C PHE A 142 11.63 11.60 12.61
N LEU A 143 11.04 12.41 13.49
CA LEU A 143 11.70 12.82 14.73
C LEU A 143 12.09 11.58 15.55
N GLU A 144 13.34 11.54 16.00
CA GLU A 144 13.84 10.51 16.92
C GLU A 144 13.14 10.62 18.27
N LEU A 145 12.38 9.58 18.60
CA LEU A 145 11.56 9.49 19.81
C LEU A 145 12.32 8.87 20.98
N THR A 146 13.52 8.34 20.77
CA THR A 146 14.38 7.85 21.86
C THR A 146 14.97 9.01 22.65
N TYR A 147 15.40 8.72 23.88
CA TYR A 147 15.99 9.76 24.72
C TYR A 147 17.24 10.38 24.06
N THR A 148 17.27 11.70 24.03
CA THR A 148 18.43 12.52 23.66
C THR A 148 18.69 13.54 24.75
N ASP A 149 19.89 14.13 24.76
CA ASP A 149 20.17 15.25 25.66
C ASP A 149 19.17 16.40 25.43
N TYR A 150 18.87 17.12 26.51
CA TYR A 150 17.90 18.22 26.51
C TYR A 150 18.52 19.48 27.11
N LYS A 151 17.92 20.63 26.78
CA LYS A 151 18.23 21.93 27.36
C LYS A 151 17.04 22.37 28.20
N ILE A 152 17.30 22.73 29.46
CA ILE A 152 16.22 23.11 30.38
C ILE A 152 15.50 24.38 29.91
N GLU A 153 16.22 25.28 29.23
CA GLU A 153 15.66 26.50 28.65
C GLU A 153 14.65 26.20 27.55
N THR A 154 14.86 25.13 26.77
CA THR A 154 13.91 24.66 25.76
C THR A 154 12.63 24.15 26.41
N ILE A 155 12.74 23.35 27.48
CA ILE A 155 11.58 22.87 28.24
C ILE A 155 10.79 24.05 28.82
N GLN A 156 11.48 25.02 29.42
CA GLN A 156 10.86 26.22 29.96
C GLN A 156 10.17 27.06 28.87
N ALA A 157 10.76 27.17 27.67
CA ALA A 157 10.14 27.83 26.54
C ALA A 157 8.85 27.11 26.09
N MET A 158 8.89 25.77 26.01
CA MET A 158 7.74 24.92 25.71
C MET A 158 6.58 25.11 26.68
N LEU A 159 6.88 25.21 27.97
CA LEU A 159 5.86 25.27 29.01
C LEU A 159 5.45 26.69 29.39
N LYS A 160 6.08 27.73 28.80
CA LYS A 160 5.89 29.14 29.17
C LYS A 160 4.43 29.61 29.15
N LYS A 161 3.60 29.07 28.26
CA LYS A 161 2.17 29.42 28.11
C LYS A 161 1.23 28.47 28.86
N TYR A 162 1.79 27.46 29.53
CA TYR A 162 1.05 26.34 30.11
C TYR A 162 1.28 26.28 31.62
N ASP A 163 0.70 27.21 32.36
CA ASP A 163 0.90 27.39 33.80
C ASP A 163 0.74 26.10 34.62
N PHE A 164 -0.18 25.21 34.23
CA PHE A 164 -0.38 23.93 34.93
C PHE A 164 0.82 23.00 34.80
N TRP A 165 1.44 22.96 33.61
CA TRP A 165 2.57 22.08 33.29
C TRP A 165 3.91 22.71 33.60
N ASN A 166 3.99 24.04 33.68
CA ASN A 166 5.17 24.79 34.10
C ASN A 166 5.40 24.70 35.62
N ASN A 167 5.51 23.46 36.10
CA ASN A 167 5.70 23.09 37.48
C ASN A 167 6.99 22.26 37.59
N GLU A 168 7.87 22.63 38.51
CA GLU A 168 9.18 21.98 38.66
C GLU A 168 9.07 20.48 38.94
N SER A 169 8.09 20.04 39.74
CA SER A 169 7.85 18.62 40.04
C SER A 169 7.48 17.85 38.78
N TYR A 170 6.59 18.40 37.95
CA TYR A 170 6.12 17.74 36.74
C TYR A 170 7.20 17.71 35.67
N ILE A 171 7.96 18.80 35.52
CA ILE A 171 9.12 18.85 34.62
C ILE A 171 10.15 17.79 35.01
N ASN A 172 10.47 17.67 36.30
CA ASN A 172 11.40 16.66 36.79
C ASN A 172 10.85 15.24 36.57
N ALA A 173 9.56 15.00 36.81
CA ALA A 173 8.93 13.70 36.53
C ALA A 173 9.01 13.33 35.05
N ILE A 174 8.76 14.28 34.14
CA ILE A 174 8.89 14.08 32.69
C ILE A 174 10.32 13.70 32.34
N ILE A 175 11.31 14.45 32.83
CA ILE A 175 12.73 14.21 32.55
C ILE A 175 13.16 12.83 33.06
N GLU A 176 12.83 12.48 34.30
CA GLU A 176 13.25 11.22 34.91
C GLU A 176 12.57 10.02 34.25
N ALA A 177 11.27 10.11 33.94
CA ALA A 177 10.57 9.07 33.19
C ALA A 177 11.16 8.91 31.78
N SER A 178 11.44 10.03 31.10
CA SER A 178 12.04 10.05 29.76
C SER A 178 13.41 9.36 29.75
N LYS A 179 14.28 9.65 30.73
CA LYS A 179 15.57 8.96 30.89
C LYS A 179 15.39 7.48 31.18
N LYS A 180 14.53 7.16 32.16
CA LYS A 180 14.29 5.79 32.64
C LYS A 180 13.77 4.87 31.54
N TYR A 181 12.91 5.39 30.67
CA TYR A 181 12.25 4.60 29.63
C TYR A 181 12.75 4.92 28.21
N ASN A 182 13.88 5.62 28.07
CA ASN A 182 14.48 5.94 26.78
C ASN A 182 13.52 6.65 25.80
N VAL A 183 12.82 7.70 26.26
CA VAL A 183 11.89 8.50 25.44
C VAL A 183 12.39 9.94 25.36
N ASN A 184 12.22 10.58 24.21
CA ASN A 184 12.60 11.97 23.98
C ASN A 184 11.78 12.93 24.87
N VAL A 185 12.47 13.77 25.66
CA VAL A 185 11.85 14.69 26.62
C VAL A 185 10.89 15.68 25.94
N TYR A 186 11.29 16.25 24.80
CA TYR A 186 10.47 17.22 24.08
C TYR A 186 9.24 16.57 23.47
N TYR A 187 9.36 15.34 22.97
CA TYR A 187 8.22 14.55 22.51
C TYR A 187 7.22 14.29 23.63
N VAL A 188 7.68 13.87 24.83
CA VAL A 188 6.79 13.66 25.97
C VAL A 188 6.02 14.93 26.31
N ILE A 189 6.70 16.07 26.42
CA ILE A 189 6.06 17.36 26.71
C ILE A 189 5.01 17.68 25.64
N ALA A 190 5.37 17.60 24.36
CA ALA A 190 4.45 17.92 23.29
C ALA A 190 3.23 16.99 23.25
N ARG A 191 3.39 15.70 23.56
CA ARG A 191 2.27 14.77 23.72
C ARG A 191 1.36 15.18 24.87
N ILE A 192 1.91 15.53 26.03
CA ILE A 192 1.13 16.03 27.17
C ILE A 192 0.32 17.27 26.76
N LEU A 193 0.95 18.23 26.09
CA LEU A 193 0.29 19.46 25.65
C LEU A 193 -0.79 19.20 24.60
N GLN A 194 -0.55 18.28 23.66
CA GLN A 194 -1.55 17.85 22.68
C GLN A 194 -2.75 17.19 23.34
N GLU A 195 -2.53 16.31 24.31
CA GLU A 195 -3.58 15.52 24.96
C GLU A 195 -4.38 16.34 26.00
N GLN A 196 -3.74 17.29 26.68
CA GLN A 196 -4.31 17.94 27.85
C GLN A 196 -4.44 19.48 27.73
N GLY A 197 -3.85 20.09 26.70
CA GLY A 197 -3.72 21.54 26.62
C GLY A 197 -3.10 22.10 27.90
N ASN A 198 -3.75 23.07 28.54
CA ASN A 198 -3.32 23.63 29.82
C ASN A 198 -3.83 22.87 31.06
N GLY A 199 -4.08 21.56 30.95
CA GLY A 199 -4.42 20.70 32.08
C GLY A 199 -5.81 20.98 32.68
N THR A 200 -6.81 21.20 31.83
CA THR A 200 -8.20 21.48 32.24
C THR A 200 -9.09 20.24 32.25
N SER A 201 -8.61 19.12 31.69
CA SER A 201 -9.35 17.85 31.64
C SER A 201 -9.55 17.26 33.05
N PRO A 202 -10.72 16.67 33.35
CA PRO A 202 -10.93 15.91 34.58
C PRO A 202 -9.87 14.83 34.82
N LEU A 203 -9.30 14.26 33.75
CA LEU A 203 -8.27 13.23 33.81
C LEU A 203 -6.97 13.70 34.48
N VAL A 204 -6.73 15.01 34.60
CA VAL A 204 -5.51 15.56 35.23
C VAL A 204 -5.80 16.49 36.41
N LYS A 205 -7.05 16.60 36.85
CA LYS A 205 -7.42 17.42 38.02
C LYS A 205 -7.35 16.65 39.33
N GLY A 206 -7.54 15.33 39.30
CA GLY A 206 -7.67 14.51 40.52
C GLY A 206 -9.00 14.71 41.25
N GLU A 207 -9.92 15.50 40.69
CA GLU A 207 -11.27 15.74 41.22
C GLU A 207 -12.23 14.56 40.97
N GLY A 208 -11.80 13.57 40.18
CA GLY A 208 -12.65 12.49 39.70
C GLY A 208 -13.66 12.95 38.65
N TYR A 209 -14.62 12.10 38.32
CA TYR A 209 -15.72 12.43 37.42
C TYR A 209 -17.00 11.72 37.86
N ASN A 210 -18.11 12.46 37.95
CA ASN A 210 -19.39 11.95 38.47
C ASN A 210 -19.22 11.21 39.82
N ASP A 211 -18.49 11.83 40.75
CA ASP A 211 -18.17 11.33 42.10
C ASP A 211 -17.40 9.99 42.14
N GLN A 212 -16.76 9.59 41.03
CA GLN A 212 -15.93 8.38 40.93
C GLN A 212 -14.47 8.71 40.66
N TYR A 213 -13.58 7.82 41.11
CA TYR A 213 -12.13 7.87 40.84
C TYR A 213 -11.47 9.20 41.27
N ILE A 214 -11.80 9.69 42.46
CA ILE A 214 -11.16 10.88 43.04
C ILE A 214 -9.72 10.54 43.44
N GLY A 215 -8.77 11.43 43.13
CA GLY A 215 -7.37 11.31 43.50
C GLY A 215 -6.48 10.51 42.54
N VAL A 216 -6.99 10.14 41.36
CA VAL A 216 -6.19 9.48 40.31
C VAL A 216 -6.06 10.38 39.08
N TYR A 217 -5.01 10.15 38.30
CA TYR A 217 -4.60 11.00 37.18
C TYR A 217 -4.21 10.18 35.96
N ASN A 218 -4.61 10.63 34.78
CA ASN A 218 -4.28 10.01 33.50
C ASN A 218 -3.82 11.08 32.49
N VAL A 219 -2.53 11.36 32.50
CA VAL A 219 -1.92 12.43 31.69
C VAL A 219 -1.96 12.11 30.19
N PHE A 220 -1.93 10.83 29.81
CA PHE A 220 -1.83 10.40 28.40
C PHE A 220 -3.12 9.78 27.85
N ASN A 221 -4.26 9.96 28.53
CA ASN A 221 -5.56 9.42 28.12
C ASN A 221 -5.54 7.89 27.87
N ILE A 222 -4.68 7.15 28.57
CA ILE A 222 -4.51 5.70 28.38
C ILE A 222 -5.79 4.98 28.82
N GLY A 223 -6.39 4.20 27.92
CA GLY A 223 -7.66 3.53 28.18
C GLY A 223 -8.90 4.44 28.13
N ALA A 224 -8.74 5.74 27.86
CA ALA A 224 -9.84 6.69 27.72
C ALA A 224 -10.54 6.50 26.35
N SER A 225 -11.40 5.50 26.27
CA SER A 225 -12.12 5.13 25.04
C SER A 225 -13.58 4.81 25.35
N GLY A 226 -14.43 4.84 24.33
CA GLY A 226 -15.85 4.56 24.47
C GLY A 226 -16.73 5.55 23.71
N SER A 227 -18.03 5.25 23.66
CA SER A 227 -19.01 6.16 23.04
C SER A 227 -19.47 7.19 24.05
N GLY A 228 -19.29 8.47 23.73
CA GLY A 228 -19.68 9.61 24.57
C GLY A 228 -18.60 10.05 25.56
N LYS A 229 -18.65 11.35 25.90
CA LYS A 229 -17.65 12.02 26.74
C LYS A 229 -17.47 11.36 28.11
N ASP A 230 -18.58 11.03 28.78
CA ASP A 230 -18.56 10.50 30.14
C ASP A 230 -17.86 9.14 30.21
N ASN A 231 -18.14 8.26 29.25
CA ASN A 231 -17.51 6.94 29.18
C ASN A 231 -16.01 7.04 28.92
N VAL A 232 -15.60 7.95 28.02
CA VAL A 232 -14.17 8.20 27.74
C VAL A 232 -13.43 8.63 29.01
N ILE A 233 -14.00 9.57 29.78
CA ILE A 233 -13.39 10.05 31.02
C ILE A 233 -13.37 8.96 32.10
N LEU A 234 -14.50 8.31 32.35
CA LEU A 234 -14.60 7.27 33.39
C LEU A 234 -13.69 6.08 33.11
N ASN A 235 -13.60 5.61 31.85
CA ASN A 235 -12.71 4.52 31.49
C ASN A 235 -11.23 4.91 31.64
N GLY A 236 -10.87 6.16 31.29
CA GLY A 236 -9.53 6.68 31.50
C GLY A 236 -9.15 6.77 32.99
N LEU A 237 -10.07 7.23 33.85
CA LEU A 237 -9.85 7.29 35.29
C LEU A 237 -9.81 5.89 35.94
N ALA A 238 -10.67 4.96 35.50
CA ALA A 238 -10.64 3.58 35.95
C ALA A 238 -9.29 2.90 35.60
N ARG A 239 -8.75 3.19 34.42
CA ARG A 239 -7.41 2.74 34.03
C ARG A 239 -6.32 3.32 34.93
N ALA A 240 -6.42 4.60 35.28
CA ALA A 240 -5.47 5.24 36.19
C ALA A 240 -5.51 4.66 37.61
N GLU A 241 -6.71 4.33 38.12
CA GLU A 241 -6.87 3.63 39.39
C GLU A 241 -6.22 2.24 39.35
N GLN A 242 -6.42 1.47 38.28
CA GLN A 242 -5.81 0.14 38.12
C GLN A 242 -4.27 0.19 38.15
N GLU A 243 -3.68 1.25 37.63
CA GLU A 243 -2.24 1.45 37.55
C GLU A 243 -1.66 2.22 38.75
N ASP A 244 -2.48 2.49 39.78
CA ASP A 244 -2.11 3.25 40.98
C ASP A 244 -1.53 4.65 40.67
N TRP A 245 -2.04 5.33 39.64
CA TRP A 245 -1.61 6.69 39.27
C TRP A 245 -2.25 7.75 40.16
N THR A 246 -1.88 7.76 41.44
CA THR A 246 -2.44 8.64 42.47
C THR A 246 -1.78 10.04 42.54
N SER A 247 -0.91 10.38 41.58
CA SER A 247 -0.36 11.71 41.39
C SER A 247 -0.07 11.97 39.91
N ILE A 248 0.12 13.24 39.55
CA ILE A 248 0.53 13.61 38.18
C ILE A 248 1.88 12.98 37.83
N GLU A 249 2.84 12.96 38.75
CA GLU A 249 4.16 12.37 38.55
C GLU A 249 4.09 10.85 38.30
N LEU A 250 3.27 10.12 39.06
CA LEU A 250 3.06 8.68 38.85
C LEU A 250 2.39 8.41 37.49
N SER A 251 1.41 9.25 37.13
CA SER A 251 0.76 9.19 35.81
C SER A 251 1.73 9.48 34.66
N ILE A 252 2.67 10.42 34.87
CA ILE A 252 3.75 10.70 33.92
C ILE A 252 4.68 9.50 33.77
N ASP A 253 5.20 8.94 34.88
CA ASP A 253 6.10 7.78 34.84
C ASP A 253 5.45 6.57 34.15
N GLY A 254 4.24 6.18 34.58
CA GLY A 254 3.54 5.03 34.00
C GLY A 254 3.09 5.24 32.56
N GLY A 255 2.69 6.47 32.20
CA GLY A 255 2.30 6.78 30.83
C GLY A 255 3.47 6.78 29.84
N VAL A 256 4.63 7.31 30.24
CA VAL A 256 5.85 7.25 29.43
C VAL A 256 6.34 5.80 29.31
N GLU A 257 6.24 5.00 30.38
CA GLU A 257 6.54 3.56 30.33
C GLU A 257 5.67 2.84 29.28
N PHE A 258 4.37 3.13 29.27
CA PHE A 258 3.42 2.53 28.34
C PHE A 258 3.78 2.85 26.88
N ILE A 259 4.09 4.12 26.58
CA ILE A 259 4.50 4.56 25.25
C ILE A 259 5.80 3.88 24.83
N SER A 260 6.77 3.82 25.74
CA SER A 260 8.10 3.26 25.49
C SER A 260 8.07 1.76 25.20
N LYS A 261 7.45 0.97 26.08
CA LYS A 261 7.41 -0.51 25.98
C LYS A 261 6.68 -0.98 24.73
N GLY A 262 5.66 -0.24 24.29
CA GLY A 262 4.89 -0.62 23.12
C GLY A 262 5.72 -0.55 21.84
N TYR A 263 6.55 0.49 21.67
CA TYR A 263 7.07 0.84 20.34
C TYR A 263 8.54 1.24 20.34
N ILE A 264 8.93 2.24 21.14
CA ILE A 264 10.28 2.83 21.10
C ILE A 264 11.35 1.79 21.47
N ASN A 265 11.13 1.04 22.57
CA ASN A 265 12.08 -0.01 22.97
C ASN A 265 12.08 -1.23 22.04
N ARG A 266 11.22 -1.25 21.01
CA ARG A 266 11.12 -2.30 19.99
C ARG A 266 11.80 -1.91 18.67
N GLY A 267 12.52 -0.77 18.64
CA GLY A 267 13.17 -0.23 17.45
C GLY A 267 12.32 0.77 16.65
N GLN A 268 11.06 0.96 17.02
CA GLN A 268 10.14 1.88 16.31
C GLN A 268 10.29 3.32 16.80
N ASN A 269 11.49 3.86 16.56
CA ASN A 269 12.01 5.09 17.13
C ASN A 269 11.52 6.38 16.46
N THR A 270 10.61 6.29 15.49
CA THR A 270 9.94 7.43 14.86
C THR A 270 8.47 7.10 14.61
N MET A 271 7.62 8.11 14.44
CA MET A 271 6.20 7.87 14.09
C MET A 271 6.06 7.13 12.76
N TYR A 272 6.98 7.37 11.82
CA TYR A 272 7.06 6.58 10.58
C TYR A 272 7.31 5.10 10.87
N LEU A 273 8.32 4.79 11.70
CA LEU A 273 8.67 3.40 12.03
C LEU A 273 7.57 2.72 12.86
N GLN A 274 6.83 3.46 13.69
CA GLN A 274 5.65 2.95 14.39
C GLN A 274 4.52 2.56 13.45
N LYS A 275 4.38 3.25 12.31
CA LYS A 275 3.35 2.94 11.32
C LYS A 275 3.75 1.83 10.36
N PHE A 276 4.97 1.83 9.84
CA PHE A 276 5.38 0.92 8.77
C PHE A 276 6.25 -0.24 9.24
N ASP A 277 6.80 -0.17 10.46
CA ASP A 277 7.51 -1.29 11.08
C ASP A 277 8.61 -1.90 10.20
N VAL A 278 9.44 -1.02 9.64
CA VAL A 278 10.55 -1.36 8.72
C VAL A 278 11.91 -1.43 9.41
N ASP A 279 11.93 -1.38 10.74
CA ASP A 279 13.14 -1.53 11.56
C ASP A 279 13.26 -2.98 12.05
N SER A 280 14.45 -3.56 11.89
CA SER A 280 14.73 -4.97 12.14
C SER A 280 15.28 -5.26 13.55
N SER A 281 15.26 -4.27 14.46
CA SER A 281 15.75 -4.44 15.84
C SER A 281 14.95 -5.48 16.62
N GLU A 282 13.71 -5.74 16.24
CA GLU A 282 12.91 -6.86 16.73
C GLU A 282 12.52 -7.84 15.61
N THR A 283 12.21 -9.08 15.99
CA THR A 283 11.77 -10.11 15.04
C THR A 283 10.36 -9.81 14.53
N GLY A 284 10.24 -9.56 13.23
CA GLY A 284 8.96 -9.44 12.52
C GLY A 284 8.72 -8.04 12.00
N LEU A 285 9.02 -7.83 10.71
CA LEU A 285 8.74 -6.57 9.99
C LEU A 285 7.28 -6.47 9.56
N TYR A 286 6.77 -5.26 9.41
CA TYR A 286 5.44 -4.92 8.89
C TYR A 286 4.25 -5.37 9.77
N TRP A 287 4.50 -5.92 10.97
CA TRP A 287 3.49 -6.59 11.79
C TRP A 287 3.06 -5.77 12.99
N HIS A 288 4.01 -5.15 13.68
CA HIS A 288 3.76 -4.43 14.91
C HIS A 288 3.43 -2.96 14.63
N GLN A 289 2.43 -2.71 13.80
CA GLN A 289 2.06 -1.35 13.40
C GLN A 289 1.10 -0.72 14.39
N TYR A 290 1.40 0.52 14.82
CA TYR A 290 0.58 1.27 15.77
C TYR A 290 -0.85 1.51 15.28
N GLN A 291 -1.04 1.62 13.95
CA GLN A 291 -2.32 1.96 13.35
C GLN A 291 -2.39 1.60 11.86
N GLN A 292 -3.62 1.50 11.33
CA GLN A 292 -3.89 1.22 9.92
C GLN A 292 -3.89 2.49 9.05
N ASN A 293 -4.11 3.67 9.63
CA ASN A 293 -4.16 4.94 8.88
C ASN A 293 -2.78 5.34 8.38
N ILE A 294 -2.57 5.33 7.06
CA ILE A 294 -1.27 5.68 6.45
C ILE A 294 -0.89 7.14 6.65
N MET A 295 -1.85 8.02 6.95
CA MET A 295 -1.61 9.47 7.12
C MET A 295 -1.18 9.86 8.53
N ALA A 296 -1.25 8.92 9.47
CA ALA A 296 -1.09 9.26 10.85
C ALA A 296 0.31 9.74 11.25
N PRO A 297 1.43 9.18 10.74
CA PRO A 297 2.75 9.71 11.04
C PRO A 297 2.90 11.19 10.69
N GLN A 298 2.44 11.58 9.49
CA GLN A 298 2.44 12.98 9.05
C GLN A 298 1.53 13.86 9.91
N ASN A 299 0.32 13.38 10.22
CA ASN A 299 -0.64 14.15 11.03
C ASN A 299 -0.14 14.36 12.47
N GLU A 300 0.40 13.32 13.10
CA GLU A 300 0.98 13.40 14.44
C GLU A 300 2.26 14.25 14.45
N GLY A 301 3.13 14.08 13.44
CA GLY A 301 4.30 14.93 13.22
C GLY A 301 3.94 16.40 13.04
N THR A 302 2.87 16.69 12.29
CA THR A 302 2.36 18.07 12.11
C THR A 302 1.88 18.67 13.43
N LYS A 303 1.13 17.93 14.25
CA LYS A 303 0.71 18.41 15.57
C LYS A 303 1.91 18.70 16.46
N LEU A 304 2.91 17.82 16.41
CA LEU A 304 4.16 17.99 17.15
C LEU A 304 4.93 19.24 16.70
N ARG A 305 5.07 19.45 15.39
CA ARG A 305 5.68 20.64 14.80
C ARG A 305 4.98 21.92 15.26
N VAL A 306 3.65 21.96 15.15
CA VAL A 306 2.85 23.13 15.57
C VAL A 306 3.05 23.42 17.06
N ALA A 307 3.11 22.40 17.91
CA ALA A 307 3.40 22.58 19.33
C ALA A 307 4.79 23.21 19.54
N PHE A 308 5.81 22.79 18.79
CA PHE A 308 7.14 23.40 18.86
C PHE A 308 7.17 24.84 18.34
N GLU A 309 6.44 25.15 17.27
CA GLU A 309 6.31 26.52 16.73
C GLU A 309 5.63 27.46 17.72
N GLU A 310 4.50 27.06 18.31
CA GLU A 310 3.76 27.86 19.29
C GLU A 310 4.59 28.21 20.54
N CYS A 311 5.57 27.35 20.82
CA CYS A 311 6.51 27.47 21.91
C CYS A 311 7.83 28.16 21.53
N GLY A 312 7.99 28.59 20.27
CA GLY A 312 9.22 29.21 19.78
C GLY A 312 10.43 28.27 19.82
N SER A 313 10.21 26.96 19.73
CA SER A 313 11.22 25.90 19.87
C SER A 313 11.46 25.12 18.58
N ILE A 314 10.92 25.57 17.44
CA ILE A 314 11.02 24.87 16.16
C ILE A 314 12.46 24.61 15.69
N ASP A 315 13.39 25.52 16.03
CA ASP A 315 14.81 25.47 15.63
C ASP A 315 15.73 24.83 16.68
N MET A 316 15.19 24.00 17.57
CA MET A 316 16.00 23.33 18.59
C MET A 316 16.78 22.15 18.02
N ASP A 317 17.65 21.59 18.86
CA ASP A 317 18.39 20.37 18.61
C ASP A 317 17.42 19.19 18.49
N TYR A 318 16.98 18.92 17.26
CA TYR A 318 16.15 17.78 16.91
C TYR A 318 16.93 16.88 15.98
N THR A 319 16.84 15.57 16.21
CA THR A 319 17.38 14.55 15.31
C THR A 319 16.26 13.87 14.56
N PHE A 320 16.38 13.78 13.24
CA PHE A 320 15.43 13.07 12.37
C PHE A 320 16.09 11.81 11.80
N ILE A 321 15.41 10.66 11.90
CA ILE A 321 15.86 9.38 11.34
C ILE A 321 15.11 9.13 10.05
N ILE A 322 15.81 9.25 8.92
CA ILE A 322 15.25 9.10 7.57
C ILE A 322 15.45 7.65 7.11
N PRO A 323 14.38 6.84 7.00
CA PRO A 323 14.48 5.48 6.48
C PRO A 323 14.70 5.51 4.97
N VAL A 324 15.63 4.70 4.48
CA VAL A 324 15.88 4.52 3.05
C VAL A 324 15.90 3.05 2.67
N TYR A 325 15.48 2.76 1.44
CA TYR A 325 15.27 1.42 0.92
C TYR A 325 16.19 1.15 -0.28
N LYS A 326 16.47 -0.11 -0.56
CA LYS A 326 17.10 -0.52 -1.83
C LYS A 326 16.10 -0.40 -2.97
N ASN A 327 16.61 -0.10 -4.17
CA ASN A 327 15.81 -0.06 -5.40
C ASN A 327 14.61 0.90 -5.31
N MET A 328 14.75 2.01 -4.57
CA MET A 328 13.78 3.09 -4.58
C MET A 328 13.62 3.66 -6.00
N PRO A 329 12.42 4.16 -6.37
CA PRO A 329 12.21 4.72 -7.70
C PRO A 329 13.09 5.95 -7.94
N ASP A 330 13.62 6.08 -9.16
CA ASP A 330 14.49 7.19 -9.57
C ASP A 330 13.84 8.56 -9.32
N ASN A 331 12.54 8.65 -9.56
CA ASN A 331 11.74 9.82 -9.31
C ASN A 331 10.96 9.69 -8.00
N ILE A 332 10.72 10.84 -7.36
CA ILE A 332 9.84 10.94 -6.18
C ILE A 332 8.46 10.39 -6.56
N CYS A 333 7.89 9.52 -5.72
CA CYS A 333 6.56 8.98 -5.96
C CYS A 333 5.53 10.13 -6.01
N THR A 334 4.76 10.18 -7.09
CA THR A 334 3.75 11.23 -7.28
C THR A 334 2.57 11.05 -6.34
N LYS A 335 1.96 12.17 -5.94
CA LYS A 335 0.71 12.13 -5.17
C LYS A 335 -0.39 11.44 -6.01
N PRO A 336 -1.14 10.48 -5.45
CA PRO A 336 -2.20 9.80 -6.19
C PRO A 336 -3.28 10.77 -6.69
N ASN A 337 -3.75 10.54 -7.91
CA ASN A 337 -4.74 11.36 -8.59
C ASN A 337 -6.14 11.16 -7.98
N LEU A 338 -6.88 12.26 -7.81
CA LEU A 338 -8.21 12.26 -7.21
C LEU A 338 -9.32 11.94 -8.24
N ASP A 339 -9.08 12.24 -9.52
CA ASP A 339 -10.09 12.22 -10.59
C ASP A 339 -9.95 11.00 -11.53
N GLU A 340 -8.85 10.27 -11.46
CA GLU A 340 -8.63 9.05 -12.26
C GLU A 340 -9.22 7.81 -11.56
N ASN A 341 -9.83 6.94 -12.37
CA ASN A 341 -10.39 5.66 -11.89
C ASN A 341 -9.30 4.79 -11.25
N LYS A 342 -9.71 3.92 -10.33
CA LYS A 342 -8.95 2.91 -9.56
C LYS A 342 -8.03 2.00 -10.41
N ILE A 343 -7.07 2.55 -11.13
CA ILE A 343 -6.17 1.78 -11.97
C ILE A 343 -4.78 2.34 -11.77
N THR A 344 -3.96 1.60 -11.04
CA THR A 344 -2.52 1.58 -11.25
C THR A 344 -1.98 0.23 -10.79
N GLU A 345 -1.11 -0.33 -11.64
CA GLU A 345 -0.52 -1.68 -11.65
C GLU A 345 -0.46 -2.39 -10.29
N ILE A 346 -1.22 -3.49 -10.16
CA ILE A 346 -1.00 -4.46 -9.09
C ILE A 346 0.28 -5.23 -9.44
N ASP A 347 1.29 -5.10 -8.60
CA ASP A 347 2.56 -5.82 -8.75
C ASP A 347 2.33 -7.34 -8.77
N SER A 348 3.08 -8.04 -9.62
CA SER A 348 2.76 -9.36 -10.19
C SER A 348 2.85 -10.57 -9.23
N ASN A 349 3.07 -10.31 -7.94
CA ASN A 349 3.32 -11.31 -6.90
C ASN A 349 2.13 -11.56 -5.97
N LEU A 350 1.06 -10.78 -6.05
CA LEU A 350 -0.18 -11.09 -5.31
C LEU A 350 -1.01 -12.15 -6.05
N VAL A 351 -1.44 -13.17 -5.31
CA VAL A 351 -2.34 -14.22 -5.81
C VAL A 351 -3.56 -14.34 -4.92
N LYS A 352 -4.69 -14.62 -5.55
CA LYS A 352 -5.97 -14.91 -4.90
C LYS A 352 -6.16 -16.43 -4.88
N CYS A 353 -6.54 -16.97 -3.73
CA CYS A 353 -6.89 -18.37 -3.61
C CYS A 353 -8.23 -18.64 -4.31
N ASN A 354 -8.24 -19.62 -5.20
CA ASN A 354 -9.41 -20.08 -5.96
C ASN A 354 -9.80 -21.53 -5.59
N ALA A 355 -9.31 -22.01 -4.44
CA ALA A 355 -9.66 -23.33 -3.92
C ALA A 355 -10.87 -23.24 -2.97
N ASP A 356 -11.96 -23.93 -3.30
CA ASP A 356 -13.16 -24.02 -2.48
C ASP A 356 -13.16 -25.32 -1.65
N PRO A 357 -13.26 -25.27 -0.30
CA PRO A 357 -13.37 -24.07 0.53
C PRO A 357 -12.03 -23.43 0.90
N SER A 358 -10.92 -24.16 0.71
CA SER A 358 -9.59 -23.71 1.15
C SER A 358 -8.47 -24.54 0.55
N LEU A 359 -7.27 -23.96 0.50
CA LEU A 359 -6.01 -24.64 0.23
C LEU A 359 -5.18 -24.76 1.52
N ARG A 360 -4.56 -25.93 1.74
CA ARG A 360 -3.71 -26.20 2.92
C ARG A 360 -2.27 -25.76 2.66
N LEU A 361 -1.68 -25.07 3.62
CA LEU A 361 -0.26 -24.71 3.60
C LEU A 361 0.60 -25.85 4.15
N ARG A 362 1.79 -26.00 3.59
CA ARG A 362 2.76 -27.05 3.96
C ARG A 362 4.11 -26.47 4.35
N ASP A 363 4.87 -27.23 5.13
CA ASP A 363 6.20 -26.86 5.61
C ASP A 363 7.25 -26.85 4.49
N LYS A 364 7.03 -27.64 3.44
CA LYS A 364 7.84 -27.72 2.21
C LYS A 364 7.00 -28.21 1.03
N PRO A 365 7.50 -28.16 -0.22
CA PRO A 365 6.81 -28.73 -1.38
C PRO A 365 6.42 -30.19 -1.14
N ASN A 366 5.12 -30.49 -1.30
CA ASN A 366 4.52 -31.80 -0.99
C ASN A 366 4.81 -32.33 0.44
N GLY A 367 5.01 -31.42 1.40
CA GLY A 367 5.36 -31.71 2.78
C GLY A 367 4.16 -32.01 3.70
N THR A 368 4.32 -31.77 4.99
CA THR A 368 3.26 -31.95 5.99
C THR A 368 2.41 -30.69 6.10
N TYR A 369 1.10 -30.86 6.30
CA TYR A 369 0.19 -29.76 6.60
C TYR A 369 0.59 -29.07 7.90
N ILE A 370 0.78 -27.74 7.87
CA ILE A 370 1.24 -26.97 9.04
C ILE A 370 0.13 -26.51 9.98
N GLY A 371 -1.12 -26.93 9.75
CA GLY A 371 -2.29 -26.46 10.50
C GLY A 371 -2.95 -25.21 9.90
N GLU A 372 -2.38 -24.61 8.86
CA GLU A 372 -2.83 -23.33 8.30
C GLU A 372 -3.37 -23.45 6.88
N LYS A 373 -4.41 -22.67 6.58
CA LYS A 373 -5.10 -22.68 5.29
C LYS A 373 -5.20 -21.27 4.74
N ILE A 374 -5.33 -21.17 3.42
CA ILE A 374 -5.86 -20.01 2.73
C ILE A 374 -7.26 -20.36 2.20
N TYR A 375 -8.24 -19.52 2.43
CA TYR A 375 -9.64 -19.76 2.05
C TYR A 375 -9.95 -19.22 0.65
N LEU A 376 -11.05 -19.68 0.06
CA LEU A 376 -11.54 -19.14 -1.21
C LEU A 376 -11.58 -17.61 -1.17
N ASN A 377 -11.03 -16.97 -2.21
CA ASN A 377 -10.85 -15.53 -2.38
C ASN A 377 -9.82 -14.85 -1.46
N GLU A 378 -9.16 -15.57 -0.55
CA GLU A 378 -8.10 -15.01 0.29
C GLU A 378 -6.90 -14.61 -0.58
N VAL A 379 -6.44 -13.37 -0.42
CA VAL A 379 -5.29 -12.81 -1.15
C VAL A 379 -4.03 -13.01 -0.32
N VAL A 380 -3.00 -13.57 -0.94
CA VAL A 380 -1.69 -13.84 -0.34
C VAL A 380 -0.56 -13.39 -1.26
N THR A 381 0.60 -13.11 -0.67
CA THR A 381 1.81 -12.73 -1.42
C THR A 381 2.59 -13.99 -1.78
N VAL A 382 3.01 -14.12 -3.04
CA VAL A 382 3.94 -15.17 -3.46
C VAL A 382 5.37 -14.69 -3.22
N LEU A 383 6.06 -15.34 -2.27
CA LEU A 383 7.46 -15.06 -1.96
C LEU A 383 8.42 -15.80 -2.91
N GLU A 384 8.04 -17.01 -3.33
CA GLU A 384 8.82 -17.81 -4.27
C GLU A 384 7.89 -18.61 -5.19
N LYS A 385 8.06 -18.45 -6.51
CA LYS A 385 7.36 -19.26 -7.51
C LYS A 385 8.16 -20.52 -7.81
N ALA A 386 7.56 -21.69 -7.60
CA ALA A 386 8.19 -22.95 -8.00
C ALA A 386 8.40 -22.99 -9.52
N THR A 387 9.60 -23.43 -9.92
CA THR A 387 10.00 -23.64 -11.32
C THR A 387 9.86 -25.10 -11.75
N GLU A 388 9.75 -26.02 -10.80
CA GLU A 388 9.59 -27.46 -11.02
C GLU A 388 8.42 -28.02 -10.19
N LYS A 389 7.82 -29.12 -10.67
CA LYS A 389 6.73 -29.80 -9.97
C LYS A 389 7.27 -30.81 -8.96
N VAL A 390 6.68 -30.84 -7.77
CA VAL A 390 6.97 -31.82 -6.73
C VAL A 390 5.67 -32.49 -6.33
N GLY A 391 5.61 -33.82 -6.45
CA GLY A 391 4.39 -34.58 -6.13
C GLY A 391 3.22 -34.30 -7.08
N GLY A 392 3.50 -33.86 -8.31
CA GLY A 392 2.50 -33.63 -9.36
C GLY A 392 1.94 -32.21 -9.46
N THR A 393 2.48 -31.21 -8.76
CA THR A 393 2.07 -29.79 -8.89
C THR A 393 3.21 -28.84 -8.52
N TYR A 394 3.08 -27.56 -8.88
CA TYR A 394 3.97 -26.48 -8.43
C TYR A 394 3.60 -26.04 -7.02
N TRP A 395 4.60 -25.91 -6.15
CA TRP A 395 4.40 -25.48 -4.76
C TRP A 395 5.02 -24.10 -4.54
N ASP A 396 4.19 -23.06 -4.57
CA ASP A 396 4.64 -21.69 -4.33
C ASP A 396 4.77 -21.43 -2.84
N LEU A 397 5.84 -20.76 -2.44
CA LEU A 397 5.95 -20.23 -1.08
C LEU A 397 5.10 -18.97 -1.02
N ILE A 398 4.09 -18.98 -0.14
CA ILE A 398 3.20 -17.83 0.04
C ILE A 398 3.21 -17.34 1.48
N LYS A 399 2.82 -16.08 1.67
CA LYS A 399 2.67 -15.43 2.97
C LYS A 399 1.25 -14.88 3.14
N LYS A 400 0.61 -15.26 4.25
CA LYS A 400 -0.71 -14.77 4.65
C LYS A 400 -0.65 -13.36 5.23
N SER A 401 -1.81 -12.71 5.27
CA SER A 401 -2.01 -11.40 5.90
C SER A 401 -1.79 -11.36 7.41
N ASN A 402 -1.55 -12.51 8.06
CA ASN A 402 -1.17 -12.64 9.48
C ASN A 402 0.30 -13.06 9.69
N GLY A 403 1.10 -13.12 8.61
CA GLY A 403 2.55 -13.37 8.65
C GLY A 403 2.94 -14.82 8.56
N ILE A 404 1.96 -15.72 8.56
CA ILE A 404 2.20 -17.16 8.40
C ILE A 404 2.64 -17.44 6.96
N GLU A 405 3.79 -18.08 6.82
CA GLU A 405 4.33 -18.56 5.56
C GLU A 405 4.08 -20.06 5.39
N GLY A 406 3.91 -20.50 4.15
CA GLY A 406 3.87 -21.91 3.83
C GLY A 406 3.73 -22.18 2.34
N TYR A 407 4.01 -23.42 1.96
CA TYR A 407 3.92 -23.86 0.58
C TYR A 407 2.49 -24.20 0.21
N ALA A 408 1.99 -23.57 -0.85
CA ALA A 408 0.66 -23.74 -1.41
C ALA A 408 0.76 -24.32 -2.82
N ALA A 409 -0.11 -25.28 -3.15
CA ALA A 409 -0.18 -25.82 -4.51
C ALA A 409 -0.74 -24.75 -5.46
N ARG A 410 -0.03 -24.43 -6.55
CA ARG A 410 -0.48 -23.41 -7.52
C ARG A 410 -1.67 -23.91 -8.35
N GLU A 411 -1.66 -25.18 -8.70
CA GLU A 411 -2.62 -25.83 -9.59
C GLU A 411 -2.95 -27.25 -9.13
N THR A 412 -3.99 -27.83 -9.71
CA THR A 412 -4.37 -29.24 -9.57
C THR A 412 -3.20 -30.17 -9.85
N TYR A 413 -3.24 -31.34 -9.23
CA TYR A 413 -2.18 -32.31 -9.43
C TYR A 413 -2.31 -32.98 -10.80
N GLU A 414 -1.19 -33.37 -11.41
CA GLU A 414 -1.15 -34.01 -12.74
C GLU A 414 -1.96 -35.30 -12.86
N TYR A 415 -2.28 -35.95 -11.73
CA TYR A 415 -3.12 -37.14 -11.69
C TYR A 415 -4.63 -36.84 -11.57
N GLU A 416 -5.04 -35.58 -11.48
CA GLU A 416 -6.44 -35.17 -11.41
C GLU A 416 -6.99 -34.90 -12.81
N GLU A 417 -8.20 -35.42 -13.10
CA GLU A 417 -8.81 -35.33 -14.43
C GLU A 417 -9.20 -33.91 -14.85
N ASN A 418 -9.48 -33.03 -13.88
CA ASN A 418 -9.97 -31.67 -14.13
C ASN A 418 -8.95 -30.65 -13.65
N TYR A 419 -8.43 -29.83 -14.57
CA TYR A 419 -7.52 -28.75 -14.25
C TYR A 419 -8.22 -27.64 -13.45
N LYS A 420 -7.59 -27.17 -12.36
CA LYS A 420 -7.95 -25.94 -11.65
C LYS A 420 -6.69 -25.20 -11.23
N LEU A 421 -6.69 -23.89 -11.47
CA LEU A 421 -5.69 -22.99 -10.93
C LEU A 421 -6.12 -22.56 -9.53
N TYR A 422 -5.37 -22.93 -8.49
CA TYR A 422 -5.67 -22.62 -7.09
C TYR A 422 -5.10 -21.27 -6.65
N LEU A 423 -3.95 -20.87 -7.18
CA LEU A 423 -3.36 -19.55 -6.94
C LEU A 423 -3.46 -18.73 -8.22
N VAL A 424 -4.42 -17.82 -8.25
CA VAL A 424 -4.69 -16.99 -9.41
C VAL A 424 -3.99 -15.66 -9.23
N SER A 425 -3.05 -15.33 -10.12
CA SER A 425 -2.44 -13.99 -10.12
C SER A 425 -3.51 -12.92 -10.18
N ILE A 426 -3.41 -11.95 -9.28
CA ILE A 426 -4.27 -10.78 -9.30
C ILE A 426 -3.69 -9.86 -10.37
N LYS A 427 -4.07 -10.10 -11.62
CA LYS A 427 -3.95 -9.10 -12.68
C LYS A 427 -5.09 -8.10 -12.55
N ASN A 428 -4.87 -6.89 -13.08
CA ASN A 428 -5.80 -5.76 -13.09
C ASN A 428 -7.27 -6.19 -13.12
N ILE A 429 -8.06 -5.55 -12.26
CA ILE A 429 -9.49 -5.81 -12.12
C ILE A 429 -10.18 -5.44 -13.43
N ASP A 430 -10.36 -6.44 -14.27
CA ASP A 430 -11.48 -6.52 -15.22
C ASP A 430 -11.99 -7.95 -15.42
N ASP A 431 -11.23 -8.98 -15.00
CA ASP A 431 -11.66 -10.37 -15.16
C ASP A 431 -11.97 -11.05 -13.81
N GLN A 432 -13.15 -10.78 -13.24
CA GLN A 432 -13.88 -11.76 -12.41
C GLN A 432 -15.26 -11.23 -11.93
N LYS A 433 -16.29 -11.34 -12.78
CA LYS A 433 -17.65 -11.75 -12.37
C LYS A 433 -18.34 -12.54 -13.49
N LYS A 434 -18.34 -13.87 -13.32
CA LYS A 434 -19.28 -14.89 -13.83
C LYS A 434 -19.41 -15.86 -12.63
N ASP A 435 -20.56 -16.28 -12.13
CA ASP A 435 -21.85 -16.58 -12.73
C ASP A 435 -22.99 -16.36 -11.71
N GLU A 436 -24.17 -15.92 -12.16
CA GLU A 436 -25.44 -16.67 -12.03
C GLU A 436 -26.64 -15.85 -12.58
N SER A 437 -27.33 -16.47 -13.55
CA SER A 437 -28.71 -16.25 -14.04
C SER A 437 -29.14 -14.94 -14.75
N ASP A 438 -29.72 -15.19 -15.93
CA ASP A 438 -30.80 -14.50 -16.65
C ASP A 438 -30.48 -13.35 -17.65
N ASN A 439 -31.23 -13.42 -18.75
CA ASN A 439 -31.07 -12.78 -20.06
C ASN A 439 -31.07 -11.23 -20.08
N ASP A 440 -30.55 -10.71 -21.20
CA ASP A 440 -31.05 -9.55 -22.00
C ASP A 440 -30.13 -8.31 -22.13
N ASP A 441 -29.60 -8.11 -23.34
CA ASP A 441 -29.23 -6.87 -24.07
C ASP A 441 -28.30 -5.76 -23.54
N THR A 442 -27.53 -5.90 -22.44
CA THR A 442 -26.59 -4.82 -22.02
C THR A 442 -25.15 -5.26 -21.71
N LYS A 443 -24.50 -6.00 -22.61
CA LYS A 443 -23.04 -6.25 -22.49
C LYS A 443 -22.25 -5.02 -22.89
N GLU A 444 -21.43 -4.45 -21.99
CA GLU A 444 -20.57 -3.29 -22.29
C GLU A 444 -19.46 -3.63 -23.30
N ILE A 445 -18.92 -4.85 -23.26
CA ILE A 445 -17.94 -5.37 -24.23
C ILE A 445 -18.43 -6.72 -24.77
N ILE A 446 -18.37 -6.90 -26.09
CA ILE A 446 -18.70 -8.15 -26.79
C ILE A 446 -17.48 -8.53 -27.62
N GLU A 447 -16.96 -9.75 -27.48
CA GLU A 447 -15.70 -10.14 -28.11
C GLU A 447 -15.69 -11.60 -28.58
N ASN A 448 -15.02 -11.85 -29.71
CA ASN A 448 -14.61 -13.16 -30.19
C ASN A 448 -13.13 -13.12 -30.62
N ASP A 449 -12.64 -14.20 -31.24
CA ASP A 449 -11.26 -14.34 -31.71
C ASP A 449 -10.84 -13.35 -32.82
N LYS A 450 -11.79 -12.60 -33.39
CA LYS A 450 -11.58 -11.72 -34.55
C LYS A 450 -12.02 -10.28 -34.34
N ILE A 451 -12.96 -10.02 -33.42
CA ILE A 451 -13.62 -8.73 -33.21
C ILE A 451 -13.90 -8.50 -31.72
N ARG A 452 -13.54 -7.32 -31.20
CA ARG A 452 -13.93 -6.77 -29.90
C ARG A 452 -14.78 -5.52 -30.12
N ILE A 453 -15.94 -5.47 -29.49
CA ILE A 453 -16.92 -4.39 -29.58
C ILE A 453 -17.05 -3.78 -28.21
N ASN A 454 -16.78 -2.49 -28.10
CA ASN A 454 -17.00 -1.72 -26.89
C ASN A 454 -18.24 -0.84 -27.09
N ASN A 455 -19.35 -1.24 -26.47
CA ASN A 455 -20.63 -0.54 -26.57
C ASN A 455 -20.64 0.81 -25.83
N LYS A 456 -19.73 1.00 -24.87
CA LYS A 456 -19.59 2.25 -24.12
C LYS A 456 -18.81 3.31 -24.89
N THR A 457 -17.70 2.92 -25.52
CA THR A 457 -16.87 3.83 -26.34
C THR A 457 -17.34 3.90 -27.79
N THR A 458 -18.30 3.06 -28.18
CA THR A 458 -18.78 2.92 -29.57
C THR A 458 -17.65 2.57 -30.55
N GLN A 459 -16.68 1.78 -30.09
CA GLN A 459 -15.53 1.34 -30.90
C GLN A 459 -15.59 -0.15 -31.18
N ILE A 460 -15.14 -0.53 -32.37
CA ILE A 460 -14.96 -1.91 -32.80
C ILE A 460 -13.48 -2.10 -33.14
N THR A 461 -12.80 -3.00 -32.46
CA THR A 461 -11.43 -3.41 -32.77
C THR A 461 -11.46 -4.77 -33.46
N SER A 462 -10.70 -4.94 -34.53
CA SER A 462 -10.64 -6.20 -35.28
C SER A 462 -9.21 -6.57 -35.67
N ILE A 463 -8.96 -7.88 -35.87
CA ILE A 463 -7.71 -8.36 -36.47
C ILE A 463 -7.67 -8.07 -37.98
N PRO A 464 -6.49 -8.12 -38.63
CA PRO A 464 -6.40 -8.03 -40.09
C PRO A 464 -7.25 -9.08 -40.82
N ASN A 465 -7.82 -8.69 -41.97
CA ASN A 465 -8.64 -9.52 -42.86
C ASN A 465 -10.02 -9.93 -42.30
N CYS A 466 -10.54 -9.25 -41.28
CA CYS A 466 -11.95 -9.36 -40.93
C CYS A 466 -12.84 -8.79 -42.05
N THR A 467 -13.98 -9.43 -42.28
CA THR A 467 -14.97 -9.05 -43.29
C THR A 467 -16.24 -8.50 -42.64
N VAL A 468 -17.13 -7.90 -43.44
CA VAL A 468 -18.45 -7.47 -42.97
C VAL A 468 -19.28 -8.66 -42.47
N LYS A 469 -19.09 -9.86 -43.04
CA LYS A 469 -19.71 -11.09 -42.56
C LYS A 469 -19.29 -11.43 -41.12
N ASP A 470 -18.00 -11.29 -40.79
CA ASP A 470 -17.51 -11.53 -39.42
C ASP A 470 -18.18 -10.58 -38.42
N LEU A 471 -18.47 -9.32 -38.83
CA LEU A 471 -19.22 -8.37 -38.00
C LEU A 471 -20.70 -8.77 -37.82
N LYS A 472 -21.34 -9.31 -38.86
CA LYS A 472 -22.73 -9.78 -38.79
C LYS A 472 -22.89 -10.98 -37.86
N GLU A 473 -21.89 -11.85 -37.78
CA GLU A 473 -21.90 -13.00 -36.86
C GLU A 473 -21.93 -12.57 -35.38
N ILE A 474 -21.40 -11.38 -35.05
CA ILE A 474 -21.32 -10.87 -33.67
C ILE A 474 -22.39 -9.80 -33.36
N LEU A 475 -22.77 -8.94 -34.32
CA LEU A 475 -23.73 -7.85 -34.13
C LEU A 475 -25.13 -8.13 -34.69
N GLY A 476 -25.30 -9.21 -35.46
CA GLY A 476 -26.56 -9.58 -36.13
C GLY A 476 -26.60 -9.21 -37.62
N GLU A 477 -27.50 -9.86 -38.35
CA GLU A 477 -27.62 -9.79 -39.83
C GLU A 477 -28.07 -8.41 -40.36
N GLU A 478 -28.66 -7.55 -39.52
CA GLU A 478 -29.31 -6.30 -39.93
C GLU A 478 -28.38 -5.08 -40.01
N ILE A 479 -27.09 -5.21 -39.66
CA ILE A 479 -26.14 -4.08 -39.63
C ILE A 479 -25.78 -3.53 -41.01
N ILE A 480 -25.50 -2.22 -41.07
CA ILE A 480 -25.01 -1.52 -42.26
C ILE A 480 -23.59 -1.02 -42.01
N VAL A 481 -22.62 -1.53 -42.76
CA VAL A 481 -21.22 -1.07 -42.75
C VAL A 481 -20.98 -0.09 -43.90
N LYS A 482 -20.39 1.07 -43.60
CA LYS A 482 -20.02 2.10 -44.57
C LYS A 482 -18.55 2.46 -44.50
N ASP A 483 -17.97 2.80 -45.65
CA ASP A 483 -16.62 3.32 -45.73
C ASP A 483 -16.52 4.79 -45.23
N ILE A 484 -15.32 5.35 -45.26
CA ILE A 484 -15.06 6.74 -44.86
C ILE A 484 -15.77 7.79 -45.74
N ASN A 485 -16.20 7.41 -46.95
CA ASN A 485 -16.95 8.26 -47.88
C ASN A 485 -18.47 8.10 -47.70
N GLY A 486 -18.93 7.18 -46.86
CA GLY A 486 -20.34 6.87 -46.61
C GLY A 486 -20.94 5.83 -47.57
N GLU A 487 -20.13 5.17 -48.40
CA GLU A 487 -20.56 4.13 -49.33
C GLU A 487 -20.72 2.79 -48.60
N LYS A 488 -21.79 2.04 -48.91
CA LYS A 488 -22.08 0.76 -48.27
C LYS A 488 -21.11 -0.34 -48.76
N ILE A 489 -20.55 -1.10 -47.82
CA ILE A 489 -19.63 -2.21 -48.11
C ILE A 489 -20.39 -3.53 -48.23
N GLN A 490 -19.97 -4.38 -49.16
CA GLN A 490 -20.54 -5.72 -49.37
C GLN A 490 -20.03 -6.74 -48.33
N ASP A 491 -20.83 -7.75 -48.03
CA ASP A 491 -20.61 -8.69 -46.92
C ASP A 491 -19.25 -9.43 -46.99
N ASP A 492 -18.80 -9.78 -48.19
CA ASP A 492 -17.55 -10.54 -48.41
C ASP A 492 -16.29 -9.66 -48.48
N LEU A 493 -16.43 -8.34 -48.34
CA LEU A 493 -15.28 -7.42 -48.39
C LEU A 493 -14.70 -7.17 -46.99
N ASN A 494 -13.38 -6.95 -46.97
CA ASN A 494 -12.66 -6.58 -45.75
C ASN A 494 -13.18 -5.25 -45.19
N ILE A 495 -13.24 -5.17 -43.87
CA ILE A 495 -13.37 -3.89 -43.17
C ILE A 495 -12.02 -3.19 -43.08
N ALA A 496 -12.06 -1.86 -42.96
CA ALA A 496 -10.86 -1.04 -42.84
C ALA A 496 -10.97 -0.07 -41.67
N THR A 497 -9.82 0.40 -41.20
CA THR A 497 -9.75 1.40 -40.14
C THR A 497 -10.42 2.71 -40.56
N GLY A 498 -11.40 3.14 -39.77
CA GLY A 498 -12.21 4.33 -40.01
C GLY A 498 -13.58 4.06 -40.65
N TYR A 499 -13.90 2.80 -40.97
CA TYR A 499 -15.25 2.42 -41.39
C TYR A 499 -16.24 2.55 -40.22
N LYS A 500 -17.54 2.66 -40.55
CA LYS A 500 -18.61 2.80 -39.57
C LYS A 500 -19.66 1.71 -39.67
N VAL A 501 -20.21 1.30 -38.52
CA VAL A 501 -21.35 0.39 -38.43
C VAL A 501 -22.55 1.14 -37.86
N ASP A 502 -23.65 1.17 -38.62
CA ASP A 502 -24.92 1.83 -38.28
C ASP A 502 -24.80 3.30 -37.85
N GLU A 503 -23.75 3.99 -38.33
CA GLU A 503 -23.33 5.34 -37.88
C GLU A 503 -23.06 5.45 -36.37
N LYS A 504 -23.12 4.33 -35.64
CA LYS A 504 -22.93 4.23 -34.20
C LYS A 504 -21.49 3.87 -33.88
N TYR A 505 -20.95 2.83 -34.50
CA TYR A 505 -19.62 2.32 -34.17
C TYR A 505 -18.55 2.78 -35.16
N THR A 506 -17.34 3.00 -34.67
CA THR A 506 -16.14 3.25 -35.50
C THR A 506 -15.19 2.06 -35.44
N ILE A 507 -14.72 1.60 -36.60
CA ILE A 507 -13.85 0.42 -36.73
C ILE A 507 -12.37 0.82 -36.68
N SER A 508 -11.59 0.06 -35.91
CA SER A 508 -10.13 0.03 -35.85
C SER A 508 -9.63 -1.37 -36.21
N VAL A 509 -8.92 -1.50 -37.32
CA VAL A 509 -8.32 -2.78 -37.74
C VAL A 509 -6.86 -2.74 -37.34
N LEU A 510 -6.46 -3.60 -36.40
CA LEU A 510 -5.08 -3.67 -35.89
C LEU A 510 -4.11 -3.90 -37.05
N GLY A 511 -3.15 -2.99 -37.25
CA GLY A 511 -2.16 -3.05 -38.32
C GLY A 511 -2.56 -2.36 -39.64
N ASP A 512 -3.83 -2.01 -39.88
CA ASP A 512 -4.27 -1.16 -40.99
C ASP A 512 -4.36 0.30 -40.52
N VAL A 513 -3.20 0.95 -40.39
CA VAL A 513 -3.10 2.31 -39.84
C VAL A 513 -3.49 3.36 -40.88
N ASN A 514 -3.26 3.06 -42.16
CA ASN A 514 -3.58 3.97 -43.24
C ASN A 514 -5.09 3.98 -43.57
N GLY A 515 -5.82 2.89 -43.28
CA GLY A 515 -7.26 2.71 -43.48
C GLY A 515 -7.64 2.21 -44.86
N ASP A 516 -6.75 1.51 -45.56
CA ASP A 516 -6.96 0.98 -46.92
C ASP A 516 -7.53 -0.46 -46.93
N GLY A 517 -7.72 -1.06 -45.75
CA GLY A 517 -8.26 -2.42 -45.59
C GLY A 517 -7.25 -3.53 -45.90
N LYS A 518 -5.98 -3.17 -46.10
CA LYS A 518 -4.88 -4.10 -46.40
C LYS A 518 -3.67 -3.76 -45.56
N MET A 519 -3.42 -4.57 -44.54
CA MET A 519 -2.19 -4.46 -43.77
C MET A 519 -0.96 -4.79 -44.64
N ASN A 520 -0.13 -3.78 -44.93
CA ASN A 520 1.06 -3.90 -45.77
C ASN A 520 2.17 -2.90 -45.38
N SER A 521 3.21 -2.77 -46.22
CA SER A 521 4.33 -1.85 -45.96
C SER A 521 3.93 -0.37 -45.86
N ALA A 522 2.78 0.01 -46.41
CA ALA A 522 2.24 1.36 -46.30
C ALA A 522 1.84 1.70 -44.86
N ASP A 523 1.33 0.74 -44.09
CA ASP A 523 0.98 0.92 -42.67
C ASP A 523 2.22 1.04 -41.80
N LEU A 524 3.22 0.19 -42.06
CA LEU A 524 4.54 0.26 -41.43
C LEU A 524 5.15 1.66 -41.61
N LEU A 525 5.01 2.24 -42.80
CA LEU A 525 5.51 3.59 -43.11
C LEU A 525 4.77 4.68 -42.32
N VAL A 526 3.48 4.50 -42.02
CA VAL A 526 2.71 5.47 -41.20
C VAL A 526 3.24 5.49 -39.78
N ILE A 527 3.44 4.32 -39.16
CA ILE A 527 4.00 4.21 -37.80
C ILE A 527 5.44 4.73 -37.77
N GLN A 528 6.27 4.36 -38.77
CA GLN A 528 7.64 4.84 -38.83
C GLN A 528 7.73 6.37 -38.91
N LYS A 529 6.83 7.02 -39.66
CA LYS A 529 6.75 8.48 -39.73
C LYS A 529 6.28 9.13 -38.43
N ASP A 530 5.43 8.45 -37.66
CA ASP A 530 4.99 8.90 -36.34
C ASP A 530 6.14 8.83 -35.32
N LEU A 531 6.84 7.69 -35.25
CA LEU A 531 7.99 7.47 -34.38
C LEU A 531 9.16 8.43 -34.67
N LEU A 532 9.41 8.71 -35.95
CA LEU A 532 10.41 9.69 -36.39
C LEU A 532 9.94 11.15 -36.24
N LYS A 533 8.72 11.38 -35.73
CA LYS A 533 8.10 12.70 -35.56
C LYS A 533 7.97 13.50 -36.88
N VAL A 534 7.96 12.80 -38.01
CA VAL A 534 7.81 13.38 -39.36
C VAL A 534 6.33 13.62 -39.69
N LYS A 535 5.44 12.74 -39.26
CA LYS A 535 3.98 12.90 -39.40
C LYS A 535 3.27 12.16 -38.29
N LYS A 536 2.56 12.90 -37.42
CA LYS A 536 1.88 12.32 -36.27
C LYS A 536 0.55 11.64 -36.59
N ILE A 537 0.23 10.56 -35.88
CA ILE A 537 -1.08 9.89 -35.88
C ILE A 537 -1.99 10.59 -34.87
N ASN A 538 -2.95 11.35 -35.36
CA ASN A 538 -3.80 12.20 -34.51
C ASN A 538 -5.21 11.61 -34.26
N ASN A 539 -5.69 10.70 -35.12
CA ASN A 539 -7.02 10.12 -35.00
C ASN A 539 -7.00 8.95 -34.01
N GLU A 540 -7.94 8.94 -33.07
CA GLU A 540 -8.02 7.93 -32.00
C GLU A 540 -8.13 6.50 -32.54
N TYR A 541 -9.03 6.25 -33.49
CA TYR A 541 -9.17 4.94 -34.13
C TYR A 541 -7.93 4.49 -34.92
N LYS A 542 -7.09 5.44 -35.38
CA LYS A 542 -5.79 5.14 -36.02
C LYS A 542 -4.69 4.87 -35.00
N LYS A 543 -4.78 5.45 -33.80
CA LYS A 543 -3.86 5.12 -32.69
C LYS A 543 -4.11 3.70 -32.21
N ILE A 544 -5.37 3.31 -32.04
CA ILE A 544 -5.76 1.92 -31.72
C ILE A 544 -5.24 0.95 -32.78
N SER A 545 -5.37 1.32 -34.07
CA SER A 545 -4.88 0.48 -35.17
C SER A 545 -3.35 0.39 -35.23
N ALA A 546 -2.64 1.37 -34.67
CA ALA A 546 -1.18 1.41 -34.61
C ALA A 546 -0.60 0.70 -33.38
N ASP A 547 -1.36 0.62 -32.28
CA ASP A 547 -1.03 -0.09 -31.05
C ASP A 547 -1.43 -1.57 -31.16
N VAL A 548 -0.65 -2.33 -31.92
CA VAL A 548 -0.96 -3.73 -32.22
C VAL A 548 -0.60 -4.69 -31.08
N ASN A 549 0.18 -4.24 -30.10
CA ASN A 549 0.48 -4.99 -28.88
C ASN A 549 -0.50 -4.65 -27.73
N GLN A 550 -1.29 -3.59 -27.88
CA GLN A 550 -2.31 -3.11 -26.93
C GLN A 550 -1.72 -2.72 -25.57
N ASP A 551 -0.50 -2.16 -25.58
CA ASP A 551 0.18 -1.64 -24.40
C ASP A 551 -0.13 -0.15 -24.13
N GLY A 552 -0.93 0.48 -25.00
CA GLY A 552 -1.33 1.89 -24.91
C GLY A 552 -0.28 2.86 -25.48
N ILE A 553 0.87 2.37 -25.97
CA ILE A 553 2.01 3.17 -26.39
C ILE A 553 2.49 2.75 -27.78
N ILE A 554 2.23 3.58 -28.79
CA ILE A 554 2.77 3.38 -30.14
C ILE A 554 4.30 3.54 -30.11
N ASN A 555 5.02 2.42 -30.20
CA ASN A 555 6.48 2.41 -30.13
C ASN A 555 7.11 1.41 -31.12
N SER A 556 8.41 1.13 -30.97
CA SER A 556 9.12 0.19 -31.86
C SER A 556 8.65 -1.26 -31.73
N ALA A 557 8.00 -1.63 -30.62
CA ALA A 557 7.40 -2.94 -30.42
C ALA A 557 6.23 -3.18 -31.38
N ASP A 558 5.38 -2.17 -31.60
CA ASP A 558 4.27 -2.23 -32.55
C ASP A 558 4.76 -2.36 -33.99
N LEU A 559 5.76 -1.52 -34.33
CA LEU A 559 6.44 -1.57 -35.62
C LEU A 559 7.00 -2.97 -35.88
N LEU A 560 7.63 -3.58 -34.87
CA LEU A 560 8.19 -4.93 -34.94
C LEU A 560 7.10 -6.00 -35.07
N LYS A 561 5.97 -5.86 -34.37
CA LYS A 561 4.87 -6.84 -34.41
C LYS A 561 4.17 -6.82 -35.76
N ILE A 562 3.96 -5.66 -36.37
CA ILE A 562 3.48 -5.54 -37.77
C ILE A 562 4.50 -6.15 -38.74
N GLN A 563 5.80 -5.88 -38.56
CA GLN A 563 6.83 -6.48 -39.41
C GLN A 563 6.83 -8.02 -39.32
N LYS A 564 6.71 -8.59 -38.11
CA LYS A 564 6.64 -10.04 -37.92
C LYS A 564 5.36 -10.65 -38.49
N GLN A 565 4.23 -9.95 -38.39
CA GLN A 565 2.96 -10.35 -39.03
C GLN A 565 3.09 -10.40 -40.55
N LEU A 566 3.67 -9.36 -41.17
CA LEU A 566 3.91 -9.31 -42.62
C LEU A 566 4.87 -10.41 -43.11
N LEU A 567 5.77 -10.87 -42.23
CA LEU A 567 6.69 -11.98 -42.49
C LEU A 567 6.11 -13.36 -42.12
N GLY A 568 4.89 -13.42 -41.57
CA GLY A 568 4.24 -14.67 -41.15
C GLY A 568 4.86 -15.35 -39.92
N VAL A 569 5.65 -14.62 -39.13
CA VAL A 569 6.38 -15.14 -37.96
C VAL A 569 5.59 -14.98 -36.66
N SER A 570 4.62 -14.06 -36.63
CA SER A 570 3.70 -13.87 -35.51
C SER A 570 2.28 -13.59 -36.02
N LYS A 571 1.28 -13.80 -35.16
CA LYS A 571 -0.11 -13.40 -35.40
C LYS A 571 -0.47 -12.16 -34.58
N ILE A 572 -1.29 -11.26 -35.16
CA ILE A 572 -1.99 -10.21 -34.44
C ILE A 572 -3.29 -10.82 -33.90
N GLU A 573 -3.51 -10.62 -32.61
CA GLU A 573 -4.64 -11.13 -31.84
C GLU A 573 -5.28 -9.94 -31.12
N ILE A 574 -6.57 -10.07 -30.80
CA ILE A 574 -7.36 -9.07 -30.08
C ILE A 574 -7.10 -9.10 -28.59
#